data_AF-A0A970RI40-F1
#
_entry.id   AF-A0A970RI40-F1
#
_cell.length_a   1.000
_cell.length_b   1.000
_cell.length_c   1.000
_cell.angle_alpha   90.00
_cell.angle_beta   90.00
_cell.angle_gamma   90.00
#
_symmetry.space_group_name_H-M   'P 1'
#
loop_
_entity.id
_entity.type
_entity.pdbx_description
1 polymer ?
#
loop_
_entity_poly.entity_id
_entity_poly.type
_entity_poly.pdbx_seq_one_letter_code
_entity_poly.pdbx_strand_id
1 'polypeptide(L)'
;MDVYAIAPGVITEIITDTKQGYDAKEGARNFKIVMYISKEIGVIYHFEAALDNDTGEALSLRDVRKLIKVRQGQKVDAGDIIGQLPFRKYETHLHFTIAKDAREGDNIPCPLTYFTEEKANEFNELYGNVYTYDSTHDICGNEY
;
A
#
# COMPACT_ATOMS: atom_id res chain seq x y z
N MET A 1 -4.67 -6.56 11.16
CA MET A 1 -5.68 -5.63 10.60
C MET A 1 -5.87 -5.97 9.14
N ASP A 2 -7.11 -6.05 8.64
CA ASP A 2 -7.36 -6.31 7.23
C ASP A 2 -7.03 -5.07 6.38
N VAL A 3 -6.50 -5.29 5.19
CA VAL A 3 -6.19 -4.27 4.20
C VAL A 3 -7.02 -4.53 2.96
N TYR A 4 -7.64 -3.48 2.45
CA TYR A 4 -8.66 -3.55 1.41
C TYR A 4 -8.20 -2.90 0.10
N ALA A 5 -8.68 -3.41 -1.02
CA ALA A 5 -8.57 -2.76 -2.31
C ALA A 5 -9.33 -1.42 -2.27
N ILE A 6 -8.70 -0.34 -2.72
CA ILE A 6 -9.30 1.01 -2.70
C ILE A 6 -10.15 1.30 -3.94
N ALA A 7 -10.00 0.50 -4.98
CA ALA A 7 -10.68 0.64 -6.26
C ALA A 7 -10.74 -0.71 -6.97
N PRO A 8 -11.65 -0.90 -7.95
CA PRO A 8 -11.61 -2.04 -8.83
C PRO A 8 -10.29 -2.08 -9.60
N GLY A 9 -9.69 -3.26 -9.72
CA GLY A 9 -8.39 -3.39 -10.36
C GLY A 9 -7.96 -4.84 -10.59
N VAL A 10 -6.73 -4.99 -11.07
CA VAL A 10 -6.08 -6.28 -11.27
C VAL A 10 -4.79 -6.32 -10.46
N ILE A 11 -4.61 -7.36 -9.65
CA ILE A 11 -3.35 -7.62 -8.95
C ILE A 11 -2.30 -8.04 -9.98
N THR A 12 -1.29 -7.22 -10.21
CA THR A 12 -0.27 -7.45 -11.26
C THR A 12 1.01 -8.04 -10.71
N GLU A 13 1.35 -7.74 -9.45
CA GLU A 13 2.57 -8.21 -8.81
C GLU A 13 2.34 -8.50 -7.33
N ILE A 14 2.98 -9.55 -6.83
CA ILE A 14 3.06 -9.87 -5.40
C ILE A 14 4.51 -10.20 -5.09
N ILE A 15 5.14 -9.41 -4.23
CA ILE A 15 6.51 -9.63 -3.75
C ILE A 15 6.44 -10.05 -2.29
N THR A 16 6.81 -11.29 -1.97
CA THR A 16 6.72 -11.81 -0.59
C THR A 16 7.90 -11.45 0.31
N ASP A 17 8.92 -10.80 -0.24
CA ASP A 17 10.11 -10.33 0.48
C ASP A 17 10.77 -9.21 -0.34
N THR A 18 10.44 -7.95 -0.06
CA THR A 18 10.92 -6.80 -0.84
C THR A 18 12.39 -6.46 -0.58
N LYS A 19 12.97 -6.94 0.52
CA LYS A 19 14.30 -6.53 1.02
C LYS A 19 14.43 -5.01 1.25
N GLN A 20 13.32 -4.30 1.37
CA GLN A 20 13.23 -2.84 1.49
C GLN A 20 12.18 -2.47 2.55
N GLY A 21 12.26 -1.24 3.07
CA GLY A 21 11.38 -0.72 4.13
C GLY A 21 11.97 -0.82 5.53
N TYR A 22 11.14 -0.54 6.53
CA TYR A 22 11.48 -0.57 7.95
C TYR A 22 12.09 -1.91 8.38
N ASP A 23 13.16 -1.85 9.18
CA ASP A 23 13.98 -2.97 9.67
C ASP A 23 14.47 -3.98 8.63
N ALA A 24 14.36 -3.71 7.32
CA ALA A 24 14.78 -4.65 6.29
C ALA A 24 16.29 -4.96 6.36
N LYS A 25 17.12 -3.98 6.77
CA LYS A 25 18.56 -4.16 7.02
C LYS A 25 18.84 -5.08 8.22
N GLU A 26 17.88 -5.19 9.14
CA GLU A 26 17.96 -6.05 10.32
C GLU A 26 17.32 -7.43 10.08
N GLY A 27 16.81 -7.67 8.86
CA GLY A 27 16.26 -8.95 8.44
C GLY A 27 14.74 -9.03 8.44
N ALA A 28 14.04 -7.92 8.72
CA ALA A 28 12.59 -7.86 8.63
C ALA A 28 12.08 -8.26 7.24
N ARG A 29 10.94 -8.96 7.21
CA ARG A 29 10.37 -9.48 5.97
C ARG A 29 9.15 -8.67 5.57
N ASN A 30 9.41 -7.64 4.78
CA ASN A 30 8.41 -6.77 4.19
C ASN A 30 7.89 -7.35 2.87
N PHE A 31 6.64 -7.10 2.53
CA PHE A 31 6.02 -7.65 1.33
C PHE A 31 5.16 -6.61 0.62
N LYS A 32 4.92 -6.82 -0.67
CA LYS A 32 4.26 -5.84 -1.54
C LYS A 32 3.18 -6.49 -2.39
N ILE A 33 2.07 -5.78 -2.57
CA ILE A 33 1.02 -6.11 -3.52
C ILE A 33 0.86 -4.91 -4.44
N VAL A 34 0.93 -5.14 -5.75
CA VAL A 34 0.71 -4.11 -6.78
C VAL A 34 -0.59 -4.40 -7.50
N MET A 35 -1.44 -3.39 -7.60
CA MET A 35 -2.74 -3.45 -8.25
C MET A 35 -2.84 -2.36 -9.31
N TYR A 36 -3.08 -2.70 -10.57
CA TYR A 36 -3.39 -1.70 -11.59
C TYR A 36 -4.89 -1.44 -11.63
N ILE A 37 -5.28 -0.17 -11.53
CA ILE A 37 -6.67 0.31 -11.60
C ILE A 37 -6.98 0.94 -12.96
N SER A 38 -5.95 1.24 -13.76
CA SER A 38 -6.05 1.63 -15.16
C SER A 38 -4.82 1.14 -15.94
N LYS A 39 -4.68 1.48 -17.22
CA LYS A 39 -3.49 1.09 -18.02
C LYS A 39 -2.18 1.64 -17.45
N GLU A 40 -2.24 2.79 -16.80
CA GLU A 40 -1.04 3.53 -16.36
C GLU A 40 -1.02 3.77 -14.86
N ILE A 41 -2.12 3.53 -14.13
CA ILE A 41 -2.19 3.81 -12.69
C ILE A 41 -2.13 2.53 -11.89
N GLY A 42 -1.06 2.41 -11.10
CA GLY A 42 -0.82 1.35 -10.14
C GLY A 42 -1.00 1.86 -8.71
N VAL A 43 -1.58 1.01 -7.88
CA VAL A 43 -1.68 1.14 -6.43
C VAL A 43 -0.74 0.12 -5.81
N ILE A 44 0.15 0.59 -4.95
CA ILE A 44 1.19 -0.19 -4.31
C ILE A 44 0.87 -0.24 -2.82
N TYR A 45 0.71 -1.46 -2.32
CA TYR A 45 0.53 -1.76 -0.92
C TYR A 45 1.81 -2.43 -0.42
N HIS A 46 2.66 -1.66 0.26
CA HIS A 46 3.90 -2.16 0.84
C HIS A 46 3.71 -2.33 2.35
N PHE A 47 3.68 -3.60 2.78
CA PHE A 47 3.49 -4.02 4.15
C PHE A 47 4.86 -4.08 4.82
N GLU A 48 5.13 -3.13 5.71
CA GLU A 48 6.35 -3.07 6.48
C GLU A 48 6.10 -3.71 7.84
N ALA A 49 6.57 -4.96 7.98
CA ALA A 49 6.35 -5.78 9.16
C ALA A 49 7.62 -5.79 10.00
N ALA A 50 7.56 -5.10 11.15
CA ALA A 50 8.65 -5.10 12.11
C ALA A 50 8.99 -6.51 12.62
N LEU A 51 10.19 -6.66 13.16
CA LEU A 51 10.60 -7.87 13.88
C LEU A 51 9.67 -8.14 15.07
N ASP A 52 9.58 -9.41 15.49
CA ASP A 52 8.91 -9.77 16.73
C ASP A 52 9.51 -9.03 17.93
N ASN A 53 8.66 -8.53 18.84
CA ASN A 53 9.13 -7.81 20.02
C ASN A 53 9.83 -8.73 21.03
N ASP A 54 9.34 -9.96 21.16
CA ASP A 54 9.80 -10.88 22.20
C ASP A 54 10.96 -11.74 21.70
N THR A 55 10.91 -12.14 20.41
CA THR A 55 11.91 -13.04 19.83
C THR A 55 12.92 -12.35 18.92
N GLY A 56 12.65 -11.12 18.46
CA GLY A 56 13.45 -10.46 17.43
C GLY A 56 13.36 -11.13 16.05
N GLU A 57 12.44 -12.07 15.87
CA GLU A 57 12.35 -12.85 14.63
C GLU A 57 11.51 -12.15 13.56
N ALA A 58 11.97 -12.24 12.32
CA ALA A 58 11.19 -11.83 11.16
C ALA A 58 10.07 -12.84 10.86
N LEU A 59 8.98 -12.38 10.23
CA LEU A 59 7.94 -13.26 9.71
C LEU A 59 8.53 -14.30 8.77
N SER A 60 8.13 -15.56 8.91
CA SER A 60 8.50 -16.61 7.95
C SER A 60 7.85 -16.36 6.57
N LEU A 61 8.43 -16.87 5.48
CA LEU A 61 7.79 -16.81 4.15
C LEU A 61 6.41 -17.49 4.14
N ARG A 62 6.22 -18.52 4.97
CA ARG A 62 4.94 -19.19 5.14
C ARG A 62 3.90 -18.25 5.75
N ASP A 63 4.30 -17.45 6.73
CA ASP A 63 3.38 -16.52 7.39
C ASP A 63 3.04 -15.34 6.50
N VAL A 64 4.03 -14.77 5.78
CA VAL A 64 3.77 -13.75 4.76
C VAL A 64 2.72 -14.22 3.74
N ARG A 65 2.85 -15.45 3.23
CA ARG A 65 1.86 -16.02 2.29
C ARG A 65 0.46 -16.17 2.88
N LYS A 66 0.32 -16.33 4.20
CA LYS A 66 -1.01 -16.35 4.85
C LYS A 66 -1.60 -14.96 4.96
N LEU A 67 -0.77 -13.92 5.06
CA LEU A 67 -1.22 -12.53 5.16
C LEU A 67 -1.74 -12.01 3.82
N ILE A 68 -1.19 -12.47 2.70
CA ILE A 68 -1.66 -12.14 1.36
C ILE A 68 -2.97 -12.88 1.06
N LYS A 69 -4.04 -12.17 0.72
CA LYS A 69 -5.39 -12.74 0.49
C LYS A 69 -5.79 -12.81 -0.98
N VAL A 70 -4.93 -12.33 -1.86
CA VAL A 70 -5.15 -12.31 -3.31
C VAL A 70 -4.06 -13.05 -4.05
N ARG A 71 -4.28 -13.27 -5.35
CA ARG A 71 -3.32 -13.88 -6.26
C ARG A 71 -2.99 -12.94 -7.40
N GLN A 72 -1.79 -13.09 -7.96
CA GLN A 72 -1.43 -12.39 -9.19
C GLN A 72 -2.41 -12.76 -10.33
N GLY A 73 -2.86 -11.76 -11.07
CA GLY A 73 -3.89 -11.85 -12.10
C GLY A 73 -5.33 -11.77 -11.58
N GLN A 74 -5.54 -11.77 -10.26
CA GLN A 74 -6.88 -11.66 -9.68
C GLN A 74 -7.47 -10.27 -9.92
N LYS A 75 -8.72 -10.23 -10.38
CA LYS A 75 -9.55 -9.03 -10.35
C LYS A 75 -10.12 -8.85 -8.95
N VAL A 76 -10.14 -7.62 -8.47
CA VAL A 76 -10.72 -7.24 -7.18
C VAL A 76 -11.63 -6.04 -7.36
N ASP A 77 -12.64 -5.93 -6.51
CA ASP A 77 -13.51 -4.76 -6.38
C ASP A 77 -13.08 -3.90 -5.18
N ALA A 78 -13.53 -2.64 -5.14
CA ALA A 78 -13.28 -1.79 -3.97
C ALA A 78 -13.91 -2.40 -2.71
N GLY A 79 -13.14 -2.47 -1.63
CA GLY A 79 -13.56 -3.10 -0.37
C GLY A 79 -13.25 -4.60 -0.27
N ASP A 80 -12.69 -5.24 -1.30
CA ASP A 80 -12.19 -6.61 -1.20
C ASP A 80 -10.95 -6.67 -0.30
N ILE A 81 -10.84 -7.70 0.54
CA ILE A 81 -9.64 -7.92 1.36
C ILE A 81 -8.50 -8.39 0.45
N ILE A 82 -7.40 -7.64 0.43
CA ILE A 82 -6.20 -7.97 -0.34
C ILE A 82 -5.07 -8.53 0.52
N GLY A 83 -5.02 -8.14 1.78
CA GLY A 83 -3.93 -8.50 2.67
C GLY A 83 -4.28 -8.29 4.13
N GLN A 84 -3.36 -8.66 5.00
CA GLN A 84 -3.47 -8.44 6.43
C GLN A 84 -2.16 -7.87 6.95
N LEU A 85 -2.25 -6.74 7.65
CA LEU A 85 -1.13 -6.21 8.40
C LEU A 85 -0.95 -7.08 9.66
N PRO A 86 0.24 -7.68 9.85
CA PRO A 86 0.53 -8.51 11.01
C PRO A 86 0.58 -7.64 12.27
N PHE A 87 0.11 -8.18 13.40
CA PHE A 87 0.28 -7.49 14.68
C PHE A 87 1.70 -7.76 15.19
N ARG A 88 2.60 -6.81 14.94
CA ARG A 88 4.00 -6.79 15.40
C ARG A 88 4.24 -5.41 16.06
N LYS A 89 5.47 -5.05 16.43
CA LYS A 89 5.86 -3.76 17.07
C LYS A 89 5.04 -2.56 16.58
N TYR A 90 4.93 -1.52 17.41
CA TYR A 90 4.26 -0.23 17.09
C TYR A 90 4.62 0.37 15.71
N GLU A 91 5.75 -0.03 15.13
CA GLU A 91 6.26 0.46 13.85
C GLU A 91 5.83 -0.38 12.65
N THR A 92 4.99 -1.41 12.84
CA THR A 92 4.39 -2.14 11.72
C THR A 92 3.31 -1.31 11.08
N HIS A 93 3.48 -0.99 9.80
CA HIS A 93 2.59 -0.09 9.08
C HIS A 93 2.47 -0.47 7.60
N LEU A 94 1.52 0.16 6.93
CA LEU A 94 1.28 0.02 5.50
C LEU A 94 1.74 1.29 4.81
N HIS A 95 2.71 1.18 3.91
CA HIS A 95 2.98 2.19 2.91
C HIS A 95 2.02 2.00 1.74
N PHE A 96 1.29 3.07 1.46
CA PHE A 96 0.28 3.12 0.41
C PHE A 96 0.71 4.18 -0.62
N THR A 97 0.87 3.76 -1.88
CA THR A 97 1.34 4.64 -2.94
C THR A 97 0.49 4.44 -4.19
N ILE A 98 0.08 5.54 -4.83
CA ILE A 98 -0.56 5.52 -6.16
C ILE A 98 0.41 6.14 -7.14
N ALA A 99 0.87 5.39 -8.14
CA ALA A 99 1.91 5.81 -9.08
C ALA A 99 1.52 5.58 -10.54
N LYS A 100 2.07 6.45 -11.42
CA LYS A 100 2.00 6.27 -12.87
C LYS A 100 3.10 5.31 -13.30
N ASP A 101 2.69 4.10 -13.70
CA ASP A 101 3.53 2.90 -13.77
C ASP A 101 4.02 2.55 -12.34
N ALA A 102 3.78 1.33 -11.85
CA ALA A 102 3.94 0.99 -10.43
C ALA A 102 5.41 0.91 -9.92
N ARG A 103 6.28 1.79 -10.42
CA ARG A 103 7.66 1.97 -10.02
C ARG A 103 7.70 3.10 -8.98
N GLU A 104 8.23 2.77 -7.81
CA GLU A 104 8.51 3.78 -6.77
C GLU A 104 9.59 4.74 -7.30
N GLY A 105 9.30 6.05 -7.31
CA GLY A 105 10.34 7.07 -7.48
C GLY A 105 10.12 8.15 -8.56
N ASP A 106 9.11 8.05 -9.42
CA ASP A 106 8.81 9.14 -10.36
C ASP A 106 7.93 10.21 -9.67
N ASN A 107 8.28 11.49 -9.84
CA ASN A 107 7.42 12.61 -9.44
C ASN A 107 6.06 12.46 -10.11
N ILE A 108 5.08 12.07 -9.30
CA ILE A 108 3.71 11.83 -9.77
C ILE A 108 3.01 13.18 -9.84
N PRO A 109 2.40 13.55 -10.97
CA PRO A 109 1.34 14.54 -10.96
C PRO A 109 0.29 14.12 -9.93
N CYS A 110 -0.25 15.10 -9.19
CA CYS A 110 -1.36 14.96 -8.25
C CYS A 110 -2.27 13.77 -8.61
N PRO A 111 -2.40 12.72 -7.77
CA PRO A 111 -3.14 11.50 -8.11
C PRO A 111 -4.59 11.77 -8.55
N LEU A 112 -5.17 12.88 -8.08
CA LEU A 112 -6.50 13.35 -8.46
C LEU A 112 -6.63 13.65 -9.97
N THR A 113 -5.53 14.00 -10.66
CA THR A 113 -5.53 14.32 -12.09
C THR A 113 -5.90 13.13 -13.00
N TYR A 114 -5.90 11.91 -12.46
CA TYR A 114 -6.26 10.70 -13.20
C TYR A 114 -7.73 10.30 -13.04
N PHE A 115 -8.48 11.04 -12.21
CA PHE A 115 -9.89 10.81 -11.97
C PHE A 115 -10.73 11.91 -12.64
N THR A 116 -12.02 11.62 -12.84
CA THR A 116 -12.96 12.68 -13.19
C THR A 116 -13.01 13.69 -12.05
N GLU A 117 -13.35 14.95 -12.35
CA GLU A 117 -13.44 16.02 -11.35
C GLU A 117 -14.31 15.62 -10.14
N GLU A 118 -15.44 14.96 -10.39
CA GLU A 118 -16.33 14.43 -9.36
C GLU A 118 -15.62 13.43 -8.42
N LYS A 119 -14.88 12.46 -8.97
CA LYS A 119 -14.16 11.45 -8.17
C LYS A 119 -12.91 12.02 -7.51
N ALA A 120 -12.26 12.96 -8.17
CA ALA A 120 -11.14 13.71 -7.59
C ALA A 120 -11.58 14.46 -6.33
N ASN A 121 -12.71 15.17 -6.39
CA ASN A 121 -13.26 15.92 -5.25
C ASN A 121 -13.67 14.99 -4.10
N GLU A 122 -14.38 13.89 -4.43
CA GLU A 122 -14.76 12.86 -3.44
C GLU A 122 -13.52 12.29 -2.72
N PHE A 123 -12.46 11.95 -3.46
CA PHE A 123 -11.22 11.45 -2.85
C PHE A 123 -10.50 12.50 -2.00
N ASN A 124 -10.48 13.76 -2.45
CA ASN A 124 -9.83 14.83 -1.70
C ASN A 124 -10.56 15.10 -0.36
N GLU A 125 -11.89 15.12 -0.36
CA GLU A 125 -12.70 15.30 0.85
C GLU A 125 -12.55 14.13 1.83
N LEU A 126 -12.55 12.90 1.33
CA LEU A 126 -12.45 11.67 2.14
C LEU A 126 -11.05 11.45 2.73
N TYR A 127 -10.01 11.67 1.95
CA TYR A 127 -8.65 11.25 2.30
C TYR A 127 -7.71 12.41 2.64
N GLY A 128 -8.00 13.64 2.21
CA GLY A 128 -7.21 14.83 2.53
C GLY A 128 -7.14 15.13 4.03
N ASN A 129 -8.19 14.78 4.79
CA ASN A 129 -8.24 14.98 6.24
C ASN A 129 -7.71 13.81 7.07
N VAL A 130 -7.43 12.64 6.47
CA VAL A 130 -7.24 11.37 7.21
C VAL A 130 -5.81 10.83 7.14
N TYR A 131 -5.04 11.18 6.10
CA TYR A 131 -3.78 10.47 5.78
C TYR A 131 -2.50 11.30 5.76
N THR A 132 -2.55 12.61 5.96
CA THR A 132 -1.31 13.37 6.12
C THR A 132 -0.90 13.36 7.59
N TYR A 133 0.25 12.72 7.86
CA TYR A 133 0.97 12.88 9.14
C TYR A 133 1.38 14.35 9.39
N ASP A 134 1.21 15.17 8.35
CA ASP A 134 1.37 16.60 8.29
C ASP A 134 0.05 17.24 7.82
N SER A 135 -0.76 17.74 8.75
CA SER A 135 -2.06 18.37 8.47
C SER A 135 -1.99 19.64 7.60
N THR A 136 -0.81 19.97 7.07
CA THR A 136 -0.59 21.14 6.22
C THR A 136 -0.63 20.82 4.74
N HIS A 137 -0.68 19.56 4.33
CA HIS A 137 -0.68 19.17 2.91
C HIS A 137 -1.93 18.38 2.48
N ASP A 138 -2.40 18.59 1.25
CA ASP A 138 -3.47 17.79 0.61
C ASP A 138 -2.95 16.43 0.08
N ILE A 139 -3.85 15.61 -0.50
CA ILE A 139 -3.51 14.30 -1.09
C ILE A 139 -2.53 14.38 -2.28
N CYS A 140 -2.30 15.59 -2.79
CA CYS A 140 -1.40 15.90 -3.88
C CYS A 140 -0.09 16.55 -3.41
N GLY A 141 0.09 16.69 -2.10
CA GLY A 141 1.27 17.31 -1.50
C GLY A 141 1.32 18.83 -1.66
N ASN A 142 0.19 19.49 -1.93
CA ASN A 142 0.11 20.96 -1.90
C ASN A 142 -0.17 21.43 -0.49
N GLU A 143 0.47 22.52 -0.07
CA GLU A 143 0.15 23.18 1.20
C GLU A 143 -1.27 23.77 1.19
N TYR A 144 -2.00 23.67 2.30
CA TYR A 144 -3.29 24.32 2.54
C TYR A 144 -3.19 25.84 2.69
#